data_AF-A0A7C7C3N9-F1
#
_entry.id   AF-A0A7C7C3N9-F1
#
_cell.length_a   1.000
_cell.length_b   1.000
_cell.length_c   1.000
_cell.angle_alpha   90.00
_cell.angle_beta   90.00
_cell.angle_gamma   90.00
#
_symmetry.space_group_name_H-M   'P 1'
#
loop_
_entity.id
_entity.type
_entity.pdbx_description
1 polymer ?
#
loop_
_entity_poly.entity_id
_entity_poly.type
_entity_poly.pdbx_seq_one_letter_code
_entity_poly.pdbx_strand_id
1 'polypeptide(L)'
;MPAVIQGFIVTTKPKDITLESFPTVDTIAAGVTASIVYPDLYKGVAISAAILNQDGANACTISLNGSLTFQLAAGGQFNVNDQNIISIRVTAGAAGQTDIVAQVAPTLLTTERARFAFERG
;
A
#
# COMPACT_ATOMS: atom_id res chain seq x y z
N MET A 1 18.23 4.27 7.34
CA MET A 1 19.33 3.35 7.66
C MET A 1 19.10 2.06 6.88
N PRO A 2 20.08 1.55 6.11
CA PRO A 2 19.93 0.26 5.42
C PRO A 2 19.70 -0.85 6.45
N ALA A 3 18.72 -1.73 6.20
CA ALA A 3 18.54 -2.91 7.03
C ALA A 3 19.50 -4.00 6.53
N VAL A 4 20.29 -4.60 7.42
CA VAL A 4 21.12 -5.75 7.08
C VAL A 4 20.39 -7.01 7.52
N ILE A 5 20.06 -7.89 6.57
CA ILE A 5 19.43 -9.19 6.85
C ILE A 5 20.38 -10.27 6.35
N GLN A 6 20.89 -11.12 7.26
CA GLN A 6 21.73 -12.28 6.93
C GLN A 6 22.95 -11.95 6.05
N GLY A 7 23.56 -10.78 6.23
CA GLY A 7 24.73 -10.34 5.47
C GLY A 7 24.42 -9.66 4.13
N PHE A 8 23.16 -9.58 3.72
CA PHE A 8 22.72 -8.81 2.56
C PHE A 8 22.25 -7.41 2.98
N ILE A 9 22.76 -6.37 2.30
CA ILE A 9 22.28 -4.99 2.48
C ILE A 9 20.94 -4.87 1.76
N VAL A 10 19.87 -4.75 2.52
CA VAL A 10 18.55 -4.41 1.99
C VAL A 10 18.46 -2.89 1.95
N THR A 11 18.75 -2.33 0.79
CA THR A 11 18.49 -0.92 0.51
C THR A 11 17.00 -0.75 0.26
N THR A 12 16.22 -0.54 1.32
CA THR A 12 14.92 0.08 1.16
C THR A 12 15.18 1.47 0.59
N LYS A 13 14.95 1.64 -0.72
CA LYS A 13 15.13 2.96 -1.34
C LYS A 13 14.23 3.94 -0.57
N PRO A 14 14.77 5.08 -0.11
CA PRO A 14 13.93 6.10 0.48
C PRO A 14 12.86 6.48 -0.55
N LYS A 15 11.63 6.70 -0.06
CA LYS A 15 10.58 7.42 -0.78
C LYS A 15 11.24 8.58 -1.52
N ASP A 16 11.24 8.52 -2.84
CA ASP A 16 11.81 9.59 -3.66
C ASP A 16 10.93 10.83 -3.47
N ILE A 17 11.47 11.83 -2.77
CA ILE A 17 10.74 13.07 -2.45
C ILE A 17 10.52 13.97 -3.67
N THR A 18 11.14 13.65 -4.81
CA THR A 18 11.01 14.40 -6.06
C THR A 18 9.87 13.87 -6.94
N LEU A 19 9.34 12.69 -6.62
CA LEU A 19 8.21 12.08 -7.30
C LEU A 19 6.89 12.56 -6.69
N GLU A 20 6.07 13.23 -7.50
CA GLU A 20 4.74 13.65 -7.08
C GLU A 20 3.84 12.43 -6.86
N SER A 21 3.30 12.30 -5.65
CA SER A 21 2.29 11.30 -5.33
C SER A 21 0.90 11.84 -5.61
N PHE A 22 0.01 10.98 -6.10
CA PHE A 22 -1.41 11.31 -6.28
C PHE A 22 -2.28 10.54 -5.27
N PRO A 23 -3.38 11.14 -4.79
CA PRO A 23 -4.31 10.45 -3.90
C PRO A 23 -5.18 9.45 -4.68
N THR A 24 -5.43 8.28 -4.09
CA THR A 24 -6.41 7.30 -4.57
C THR A 24 -7.38 6.96 -3.44
N VAL A 25 -8.61 6.60 -3.82
CA VAL A 25 -9.63 6.11 -2.88
C VAL A 25 -10.20 4.83 -3.45
N ASP A 26 -10.10 3.76 -2.67
CA ASP A 26 -10.67 2.46 -2.97
C ASP A 26 -11.69 2.09 -1.90
N THR A 27 -12.83 1.53 -2.31
CA THR A 27 -13.89 1.11 -1.39
C THR A 27 -14.13 -0.39 -1.55
N ILE A 28 -14.01 -1.13 -0.45
CA ILE A 28 -14.33 -2.55 -0.39
C ILE A 28 -15.72 -2.70 0.20
N ALA A 29 -16.65 -3.25 -0.58
CA ALA A 29 -18.04 -3.45 -0.17
C ALA A 29 -18.16 -4.36 1.07
N ALA A 30 -19.22 -4.16 1.85
CA ALA A 30 -19.50 -4.93 3.06
C ALA A 30 -19.52 -6.45 2.78
N GLY A 31 -18.91 -7.23 3.68
CA GLY A 31 -18.82 -8.69 3.60
C GLY A 31 -17.90 -9.22 2.49
N VAL A 32 -17.25 -8.35 1.71
CA VAL A 32 -16.36 -8.75 0.60
C VAL A 32 -14.91 -8.79 1.07
N THR A 33 -14.16 -9.74 0.51
CA THR A 33 -12.70 -9.74 0.57
C THR A 33 -12.13 -9.28 -0.76
N ALA A 34 -11.30 -8.24 -0.75
CA ALA A 34 -10.66 -7.71 -1.93
C ALA A 34 -9.18 -7.41 -1.66
N SER A 35 -8.40 -7.33 -2.74
CA SER A 35 -7.00 -6.94 -2.69
C SER A 35 -6.75 -5.83 -3.69
N ILE A 36 -6.19 -4.72 -3.20
CA ILE A 36 -5.68 -3.63 -4.03
C ILE A 36 -4.20 -3.90 -4.23
N VAL A 37 -3.80 -4.09 -5.49
CA VAL A 37 -2.40 -4.24 -5.89
C VAL A 37 -2.02 -2.98 -6.66
N TYR A 38 -1.31 -2.06 -5.98
CA TYR A 38 -1.02 -0.73 -6.53
C TYR A 38 -0.22 -0.75 -7.84
N PRO A 39 0.76 -1.64 -8.04
CA PRO A 39 1.44 -1.73 -9.33
C PRO A 39 0.51 -2.11 -10.49
N ASP A 40 -0.52 -2.91 -10.22
CA ASP A 40 -1.44 -3.38 -11.25
C ASP A 40 -2.48 -2.31 -11.59
N LEU A 41 -3.13 -1.76 -10.56
CA LEU A 41 -4.24 -0.80 -10.68
C LEU A 41 -3.76 0.61 -11.02
N TYR A 42 -2.66 1.05 -10.40
CA TYR A 42 -2.24 2.46 -10.41
C TYR A 42 -0.84 2.69 -10.98
N LYS A 43 -0.18 1.63 -11.46
CA LYS A 43 1.20 1.71 -12.01
C LYS A 43 2.15 2.43 -11.05
N GLY A 44 2.02 2.12 -9.76
CA GLY A 44 2.75 2.79 -8.69
C GLY A 44 2.83 1.97 -7.41
N VAL A 45 3.45 2.55 -6.40
CA VAL A 45 3.51 2.01 -5.04
C VAL A 45 2.90 3.03 -4.10
N ALA A 46 2.03 2.60 -3.19
CA ALA A 46 1.49 3.48 -2.18
C ALA A 46 2.57 3.78 -1.13
N ILE A 47 2.83 5.07 -0.88
CA ILE A 47 3.79 5.56 0.11
C ILE A 47 3.14 5.78 1.48
N SER A 48 1.82 5.93 1.48
CA SER A 48 0.97 6.02 2.66
C SER A 48 -0.42 5.49 2.35
N ALA A 49 -1.10 4.94 3.35
CA ALA A 49 -2.49 4.54 3.26
C ALA A 49 -3.18 4.68 4.62
N ALA A 50 -4.40 5.22 4.58
CA ALA A 50 -5.35 5.21 5.67
C ALA A 50 -6.46 4.21 5.33
N ILE A 51 -6.70 3.25 6.21
CA ILE A 51 -7.74 2.23 6.07
C ILE A 51 -8.80 2.51 7.14
N LEU A 52 -10.02 2.75 6.70
CA LEU A 52 -11.14 3.17 7.54
C LEU A 52 -12.23 2.11 7.50
N ASN A 53 -12.52 1.50 8.63
CA ASN A 53 -13.66 0.60 8.77
C ASN A 53 -14.92 1.42 9.05
N GLN A 54 -15.80 1.54 8.05
CA GLN A 54 -17.06 2.27 8.20
C GLN A 54 -18.16 1.42 8.86
N ASP A 55 -17.87 0.15 9.18
CA ASP A 55 -18.80 -0.70 9.93
C ASP A 55 -18.74 -0.35 11.42
N GLY A 56 -19.84 0.14 11.97
CA GLY A 56 -19.96 0.52 13.38
C GLY A 56 -20.15 -0.65 14.35
N ALA A 57 -20.30 -1.88 13.86
CA ALA A 57 -20.55 -3.07 14.68
C ALA A 57 -19.53 -4.20 14.47
N ASN A 58 -19.01 -4.38 13.25
CA ASN A 58 -18.13 -5.49 12.91
C ASN A 58 -16.69 -5.02 12.67
N ALA A 59 -15.72 -5.82 13.12
CA ALA A 59 -14.33 -5.64 12.76
C ALA A 59 -14.07 -6.04 11.30
N CYS A 60 -13.10 -5.40 10.65
CA CYS A 60 -12.55 -5.84 9.37
C CYS A 60 -11.17 -6.49 9.57
N THR A 61 -10.73 -7.31 8.62
CA THR A 61 -9.37 -7.88 8.65
C THR A 61 -8.52 -7.27 7.55
N ILE A 62 -7.26 -6.98 7.88
CA ILE A 62 -6.32 -6.28 7.00
C ILE A 62 -5.02 -7.06 6.93
N SER A 63 -4.43 -7.15 5.75
CA SER A 63 -3.05 -7.60 5.51
C SER A 63 -2.35 -6.65 4.55
N LEU A 64 -1.09 -6.32 4.83
CA LEU A 64 -0.28 -5.42 4.03
C LEU A 64 0.88 -6.20 3.41
N ASN A 65 1.08 -6.08 2.11
CA ASN A 65 2.18 -6.74 1.38
C ASN A 65 2.26 -8.26 1.63
N GLY A 66 1.13 -8.92 1.88
CA GLY A 66 1.08 -10.35 2.21
C GLY A 66 1.55 -10.70 3.63
N SER A 67 1.63 -9.72 4.54
CA SER A 67 1.90 -9.95 5.96
C SER A 67 0.78 -10.77 6.63
N LEU A 68 1.04 -11.21 7.86
CA LEU A 68 -0.01 -11.72 8.74
C LEU A 68 -1.18 -10.73 8.83
N THR A 69 -2.39 -11.28 8.83
CA THR A 69 -3.63 -10.51 8.96
C THR A 69 -3.83 -10.06 10.40
N PHE A 70 -4.36 -8.86 10.59
CA PHE A 70 -4.80 -8.34 11.89
C PHE A 70 -6.21 -7.78 11.79
N GLN A 71 -6.88 -7.65 12.94
CA GLN A 71 -8.23 -7.08 13.02
C GLN A 71 -8.18 -5.58 13.28
N LEU A 72 -8.96 -4.83 12.50
CA LEU A 72 -9.28 -3.44 12.78
C LEU A 72 -10.69 -3.38 13.37
N ALA A 73 -10.82 -2.75 14.53
CA ALA A 73 -12.09 -2.66 15.26
C ALA A 73 -13.20 -1.98 14.43
N ALA A 74 -14.44 -2.18 14.87
CA ALA A 74 -15.60 -1.46 14.33
C ALA A 74 -15.41 0.06 14.46
N GLY A 75 -15.68 0.80 13.40
CA GLY A 75 -15.45 2.25 13.31
C GLY A 75 -13.97 2.65 13.39
N GLY A 76 -13.05 1.69 13.36
CA GLY A 76 -11.62 1.92 13.56
C GLY A 76 -10.94 2.49 12.32
N GLN A 77 -9.80 3.13 12.56
CA GLN A 77 -8.88 3.60 11.51
C GLN A 77 -7.48 3.06 11.78
N PHE A 78 -6.81 2.62 10.71
CA PHE A 78 -5.41 2.27 10.73
C PHE A 78 -4.64 3.08 9.68
N ASN A 79 -3.51 3.65 10.07
CA ASN A 79 -2.70 4.48 9.19
C ASN A 79 -1.30 3.90 9.06
N VAL A 80 -0.82 3.84 7.83
CA VAL A 80 0.56 3.50 7.50
C VAL A 80 1.13 4.64 6.69
N ASN A 81 2.21 5.24 7.20
CA ASN A 81 2.86 6.39 6.58
C ASN A 81 4.33 6.08 6.32
N ASP A 82 4.87 6.64 5.24
CA ASP A 82 6.27 6.53 4.84
C ASP A 82 6.76 5.07 4.71
N GLN A 83 5.93 4.21 4.13
CA GLN A 83 6.27 2.82 3.82
C GLN A 83 5.99 2.51 2.36
N ASN A 84 6.66 1.48 1.83
CA ASN A 84 6.37 0.97 0.50
C ASN A 84 5.26 -0.07 0.58
N ILE A 85 4.04 0.33 0.21
CA ILE A 85 2.84 -0.51 0.22
C ILE A 85 2.54 -0.93 -1.22
N ILE A 86 2.79 -2.20 -1.50
CA ILE A 86 2.59 -2.86 -2.79
C ILE A 86 1.15 -3.38 -2.89
N SER A 87 0.65 -3.95 -1.81
CA SER A 87 -0.72 -4.47 -1.76
C SER A 87 -1.37 -4.30 -0.39
N ILE A 88 -2.68 -4.12 -0.42
CA ILE A 88 -3.54 -4.12 0.76
C ILE A 88 -4.66 -5.11 0.48
N ARG A 89 -4.76 -6.13 1.32
CA ARG A 89 -5.88 -7.07 1.31
C ARG A 89 -6.78 -6.78 2.50
N VAL A 90 -8.07 -6.63 2.24
CA VAL A 90 -9.08 -6.36 3.24
C VAL A 90 -10.23 -7.34 3.11
N THR A 91 -10.71 -7.86 4.25
CA THR A 91 -12.06 -8.43 4.39
C THR A 91 -12.90 -7.44 5.18
N ALA A 92 -13.86 -6.79 4.51
CA ALA A 92 -14.71 -5.79 5.13
C ALA A 92 -15.67 -6.42 6.16
N GLY A 93 -16.12 -5.61 7.12
CA GLY A 93 -17.17 -5.98 8.08
C GLY A 93 -18.46 -6.38 7.37
N ALA A 94 -19.31 -7.16 8.03
CA ALA A 94 -20.51 -7.72 7.41
C ALA A 94 -21.57 -6.67 7.04
N ALA A 95 -21.56 -5.48 7.66
CA ALA A 95 -22.61 -4.47 7.54
C ALA A 95 -22.10 -3.10 7.03
N GLY A 96 -20.79 -2.87 6.98
CA GLY A 96 -20.19 -1.63 6.51
C GLY A 96 -19.01 -1.86 5.56
N GLN A 97 -18.81 -0.89 4.66
CA GLN A 97 -17.68 -0.90 3.74
C GLN A 97 -16.37 -0.57 4.46
N THR A 98 -15.25 -0.89 3.84
CA THR A 98 -13.93 -0.41 4.26
C THR A 98 -13.37 0.48 3.17
N ASP A 99 -13.06 1.73 3.53
CA ASP A 99 -12.47 2.70 2.62
C ASP A 99 -10.95 2.75 2.82
N ILE A 100 -10.23 2.91 1.71
CA ILE A 100 -8.77 2.94 1.68
C ILE A 100 -8.37 4.18 0.91
N VAL A 101 -7.79 5.14 1.63
CA VAL A 101 -7.27 6.39 1.05
C VAL A 101 -5.76 6.28 1.02
N ALA A 102 -5.15 6.27 -0.16
CA ALA A 102 -3.72 6.10 -0.31
C ALA A 102 -3.08 7.24 -1.09
N GLN A 103 -1.79 7.49 -0.83
CA GLN A 103 -0.95 8.32 -1.69
C GLN A 103 -0.05 7.40 -2.49
N VAL A 104 -0.21 7.41 -3.81
CA VAL A 104 0.51 6.53 -4.73
C VAL A 104 1.59 7.31 -5.44
N ALA A 105 2.83 6.85 -5.30
CA ALA A 105 3.96 7.34 -6.08
C ALA A 105 4.11 6.49 -7.36
N PRO A 106 4.15 7.09 -8.56
CA PRO A 106 4.32 6.36 -9.81
C PRO A 106 5.63 5.55 -9.81
N THR A 107 5.57 4.29 -10.22
CA THR A 107 6.78 3.55 -10.56
C THR A 107 7.11 3.88 -12.00
N LEU A 108 8.07 4.79 -12.20
CA LEU A 108 8.58 5.07 -13.54
C LEU A 108 9.06 3.74 -14.16
N LEU A 109 8.35 3.25 -15.18
CA LEU A 109 8.74 2.14 -16.06
C LEU A 109 10.11 2.38 -16.72
N THR A 110 10.71 3.55 -16.52
CA THR A 110 11.93 4.03 -17.14
C THR A 110 13.17 3.87 -16.27
N THR A 111 13.13 3.54 -14.98
CA THR A 111 14.36 3.62 -14.16
C THR A 111 15.36 2.47 -14.31
N GLU A 112 14.97 1.27 -14.75
CA GLU A 112 15.97 0.27 -15.16
C GLU A 112 16.38 0.44 -16.63
N ARG A 113 15.41 0.67 -17.53
CA ARG A 113 15.69 0.89 -18.96
C ARG A 113 16.48 2.17 -19.24
N ALA A 114 16.20 3.28 -18.55
CA ALA A 114 16.94 4.53 -18.70
C ALA A 114 18.30 4.49 -17.99
N ARG A 115 18.43 3.73 -16.89
CA ARG A 115 19.74 3.51 -16.27
C ARG A 115 20.69 2.76 -17.21
N PHE A 116 20.21 1.72 -17.90
CA PHE A 116 21.01 1.04 -18.93
C PHE A 116 21.27 1.89 -20.18
N ALA A 117 20.43 2.88 -20.48
CA ALA A 117 20.62 3.78 -21.62
C ALA A 117 21.62 4.92 -21.35
N PHE A 118 21.79 5.33 -20.09
CA PHE A 118 22.74 6.39 -19.70
C PHE A 118 24.10 5.87 -19.21
N GLU A 119 24.19 4.64 -18.65
CA GLU A 119 25.45 4.07 -18.14
C GLU A 119 26.23 3.23 -19.17
N ARG A 120 25.71 3.05 -20.40
CA ARG A 120 26.47 2.52 -21.55
C ARG A 120 26.69 3.63 -22.58
N GLY A 121 27.47 4.63 -22.16
CA GLY A 121 28.35 5.38 -23.07
C GLY A 121 29.62 4.58 -23.30
#